data_AF-A0A7J9VL41-F1
#
_entry.id   AF-A0A7J9VL41-F1
#
_cell.length_a   1.000
_cell.length_b   1.000
_cell.length_c   1.000
_cell.angle_alpha   90.00
_cell.angle_beta   90.00
_cell.angle_gamma   90.00
#
_symmetry.space_group_name_H-M   'P 1'
#
loop_
_entity.id
_entity.type
_entity.pdbx_description
1 polymer ?
#
loop_
_entity_poly.entity_id
_entity_poly.type
_entity_poly.pdbx_seq_one_letter_code
_entity_poly.pdbx_strand_id
1 'polypeptide(L)'
;MTARRQGAAMTELRTAVRTTDREWIIGCINGPNLSNLGNRHPARYGTGMTLPDLEARVDALAKALGVVVHQFQSNYEGALLEWLHENAADLDGLLVNPAGSTPYGFALRNAIQDSRLPTLEVHLANPALNKLESAFSEIVVGTVHGMRKHSYTAALIGMVAMLDDGDSLPPQDFWPLM
;
A
#
# COMPACT_ATOMS: atom_id res chain seq x y z
N MET A 1 -18.91 20.97 19.30
CA MET A 1 -17.46 21.19 19.58
C MET A 1 -16.53 20.16 18.91
N THR A 2 -17.03 18.98 18.50
CA THR A 2 -16.25 17.85 17.96
C THR A 2 -15.87 17.99 16.47
N ALA A 3 -16.79 18.39 15.58
CA ALA A 3 -16.51 18.54 14.14
C ALA A 3 -15.43 19.60 13.82
N ARG A 4 -15.41 20.71 14.59
CA ARG A 4 -14.43 21.80 14.42
C ARG A 4 -13.02 21.37 14.82
N ARG A 5 -12.88 20.48 15.82
CA ARG A 5 -11.60 19.88 16.23
C ARG A 5 -11.11 18.84 15.23
N GLN A 6 -12.00 18.03 14.67
CA GLN A 6 -11.64 17.05 13.63
C GLN A 6 -11.18 17.76 12.35
N GLY A 7 -11.87 18.82 11.92
CA GLY A 7 -11.44 19.63 10.78
C GLY A 7 -10.06 20.26 10.97
N ALA A 8 -9.78 20.82 12.16
CA ALA A 8 -8.46 21.39 12.48
C ALA A 8 -7.34 20.33 12.46
N ALA A 9 -7.57 19.16 13.06
CA ALA A 9 -6.57 18.08 13.09
C ALA A 9 -6.27 17.51 11.69
N MET A 10 -7.28 17.43 10.80
CA MET A 10 -7.06 17.03 9.41
C MET A 10 -6.23 18.05 8.64
N THR A 11 -6.51 19.34 8.84
CA THR A 11 -5.71 20.43 8.24
C THR A 11 -4.26 20.41 8.72
N GLU A 12 -4.02 20.16 10.02
CA GLU A 12 -2.68 20.02 10.57
C GLU A 12 -1.91 18.84 9.96
N LEU A 13 -2.54 17.66 9.84
CA LEU A 13 -1.91 16.50 9.20
C LEU A 13 -1.56 16.78 7.74
N ARG A 14 -2.50 17.36 6.98
CA ARG A 14 -2.27 17.71 5.57
C ARG A 14 -1.09 18.67 5.45
N THR A 15 -1.03 19.70 6.29
CA THR A 15 0.05 20.70 6.28
C THR A 15 1.40 20.10 6.69
N ALA A 16 1.41 19.09 7.55
CA ALA A 16 2.64 18.42 8.01
C ALA A 16 3.22 17.44 6.99
N VAL A 17 2.40 16.87 6.10
CA VAL A 17 2.81 15.83 5.14
C VAL A 17 2.90 16.38 3.71
N ARG A 18 2.01 17.30 3.33
CA ARG A 18 1.85 17.73 1.94
C ARG A 18 2.70 18.95 1.63
N THR A 19 3.40 18.91 0.49
CA THR A 19 4.11 20.06 -0.08
C THR A 19 3.44 20.58 -1.36
N THR A 20 2.44 19.87 -1.90
CA THR A 20 1.63 20.30 -3.06
C THR A 20 0.14 19.99 -2.92
N ASP A 21 -0.67 20.73 -3.70
CA ASP A 21 -2.11 20.52 -3.86
C ASP A 21 -2.47 19.52 -4.98
N ARG A 22 -1.48 18.93 -5.67
CA ARG A 22 -1.75 17.88 -6.69
C ARG A 22 -2.50 16.71 -6.05
N GLU A 23 -3.63 16.34 -6.63
CA GLU A 23 -4.35 15.12 -6.25
C GLU A 23 -3.64 13.92 -6.87
N TRP A 24 -2.99 13.11 -6.04
CA TRP A 24 -2.35 11.87 -6.47
C TRP A 24 -3.36 10.72 -6.47
N ILE A 25 -3.22 9.83 -7.44
CA ILE A 25 -4.02 8.62 -7.59
C ILE A 25 -3.15 7.42 -7.23
N ILE A 26 -3.47 6.73 -6.14
CA ILE A 26 -2.65 5.64 -5.60
C ILE A 26 -3.42 4.32 -5.70
N GLY A 27 -2.82 3.30 -6.30
CA GLY A 27 -3.35 1.94 -6.25
C GLY A 27 -3.06 1.29 -4.90
N CYS A 28 -3.99 0.49 -4.37
CA CYS A 28 -3.76 -0.33 -3.19
C CYS A 28 -4.22 -1.77 -3.44
N ILE A 29 -3.26 -2.64 -3.78
CA ILE A 29 -3.50 -4.04 -4.09
C ILE A 29 -3.33 -4.91 -2.85
N ASN A 30 -4.35 -5.69 -2.55
CA ASN A 30 -4.36 -6.69 -1.48
C ASN A 30 -4.41 -8.10 -2.08
N GLY A 31 -3.38 -8.89 -1.78
CA GLY A 31 -3.20 -10.23 -2.33
C GLY A 31 -4.07 -11.31 -1.67
N PRO A 32 -3.75 -12.59 -1.96
CA PRO A 32 -4.60 -13.70 -1.55
C PRO A 32 -4.80 -13.84 -0.04
N ASN A 33 -6.02 -14.25 0.29
CA ASN A 33 -6.51 -14.55 1.63
C ASN A 33 -6.62 -13.31 2.57
N LEU A 34 -6.44 -12.08 2.06
CA LEU A 34 -6.80 -10.86 2.80
C LEU A 34 -8.31 -10.64 2.91
N SER A 35 -9.09 -11.14 1.95
CA SER A 35 -10.56 -11.16 2.04
C SER A 35 -11.07 -11.80 3.34
N ASN A 36 -10.28 -12.71 3.92
CA ASN A 36 -10.61 -13.45 5.13
C ASN A 36 -10.04 -12.82 6.43
N LEU A 37 -9.57 -11.56 6.39
CA LEU A 37 -8.85 -10.92 7.49
C LEU A 37 -9.58 -11.01 8.84
N GLY A 38 -10.90 -10.78 8.84
CA GLY A 38 -11.72 -10.79 10.07
C GLY A 38 -11.79 -12.14 10.78
N ASN A 39 -11.52 -13.24 10.06
CA ASN A 39 -11.53 -14.60 10.61
C ASN A 39 -10.13 -15.13 10.94
N ARG A 40 -9.08 -14.32 10.74
CA ARG A 40 -7.70 -14.76 10.98
C ARG A 40 -7.34 -14.76 12.48
N HIS A 41 -6.30 -15.52 12.81
CA HIS A 41 -5.86 -15.72 14.19
C HIS A 41 -5.55 -14.37 14.89
N PRO A 42 -6.27 -14.03 16.00
CA PRO A 42 -6.19 -12.69 16.60
C PRO A 42 -4.79 -12.28 17.05
N ALA A 43 -3.99 -13.23 17.55
CA ALA A 43 -2.61 -12.95 17.95
C ALA A 43 -1.75 -12.35 16.82
N ARG A 44 -1.96 -12.80 15.58
CA ARG A 44 -1.18 -12.37 14.41
C ARG A 44 -1.77 -11.14 13.72
N TYR A 45 -3.10 -10.97 13.71
CA TYR A 45 -3.76 -9.93 12.90
C TYR A 45 -4.57 -8.90 13.70
N GLY A 46 -4.70 -9.07 15.01
CA GLY A 46 -5.51 -8.23 15.89
C GLY A 46 -6.93 -8.77 16.00
N THR A 47 -7.72 -8.21 16.91
CA THR A 47 -9.11 -8.65 17.14
C THR A 47 -10.06 -7.90 16.23
N GLY A 48 -10.82 -8.65 15.41
CA GLY A 48 -12.09 -8.19 14.82
C GLY A 48 -12.01 -7.19 13.66
N MET A 49 -10.82 -6.87 13.13
CA MET A 49 -10.70 -5.99 11.96
C MET A 49 -10.93 -6.77 10.67
N THR A 50 -11.86 -6.32 9.83
CA THR A 50 -12.11 -6.89 8.50
C THR A 50 -11.32 -6.15 7.42
N LEU A 51 -11.29 -6.69 6.20
CA LEU A 51 -10.70 -5.99 5.06
C LEU A 51 -11.47 -4.70 4.74
N PRO A 52 -12.82 -4.68 4.68
CA PRO A 52 -13.57 -3.43 4.53
C PRO A 52 -13.24 -2.37 5.59
N ASP A 53 -13.02 -2.77 6.85
CA ASP A 53 -12.61 -1.82 7.91
C ASP A 53 -11.23 -1.21 7.65
N LEU A 54 -10.32 -2.01 7.08
CA LEU A 54 -8.98 -1.57 6.71
C LEU A 54 -9.02 -0.62 5.52
N GLU A 55 -9.79 -0.96 4.48
CA GLU A 55 -10.00 -0.12 3.29
C GLU A 55 -10.63 1.22 3.69
N ALA A 56 -11.70 1.21 4.47
CA ALA A 56 -12.34 2.44 4.96
C ALA A 56 -11.39 3.32 5.79
N ARG A 57 -10.46 2.71 6.55
CA ARG A 57 -9.42 3.45 7.28
C ARG A 57 -8.42 4.12 6.34
N VAL A 58 -8.01 3.42 5.28
CA VAL A 58 -7.10 3.95 4.26
C VAL A 58 -7.78 5.09 3.50
N ASP A 59 -9.03 4.91 3.09
CA ASP A 59 -9.79 5.93 2.35
C ASP A 59 -10.03 7.19 3.20
N ALA A 60 -10.30 7.03 4.50
CA ALA A 60 -10.42 8.16 5.41
C ALA A 60 -9.10 8.95 5.54
N LEU A 61 -7.96 8.27 5.54
CA LEU A 61 -6.64 8.90 5.56
C LEU A 61 -6.33 9.57 4.21
N ALA A 62 -6.62 8.91 3.10
CA ALA A 62 -6.46 9.46 1.76
C ALA A 62 -7.24 10.78 1.62
N LYS A 63 -8.50 10.80 2.07
CA LYS A 63 -9.32 12.01 2.13
C LYS A 63 -8.70 13.11 3.00
N ALA A 64 -8.11 12.76 4.14
CA ALA A 64 -7.45 13.74 5.01
C ALA A 64 -6.18 14.33 4.37
N LEU A 65 -5.48 13.54 3.54
CA LEU A 65 -4.29 13.98 2.80
C LEU A 65 -4.63 14.71 1.49
N GLY A 66 -5.86 14.57 0.99
CA GLY A 66 -6.30 15.15 -0.28
C GLY A 66 -5.82 14.36 -1.50
N VAL A 67 -5.82 13.03 -1.38
CA VAL A 67 -5.43 12.09 -2.46
C VAL A 67 -6.51 11.01 -2.62
N VAL A 68 -6.44 10.27 -3.72
CA VAL A 68 -7.37 9.16 -4.02
C VAL A 68 -6.64 7.83 -3.89
N VAL A 69 -7.32 6.83 -3.31
CA VAL A 69 -6.83 5.45 -3.26
C VAL A 69 -7.81 4.53 -3.98
N HIS A 70 -7.32 3.80 -4.98
CA HIS A 70 -8.05 2.73 -5.65
C HIS A 70 -7.73 1.40 -4.99
N GLN A 71 -8.67 0.91 -4.16
CA GLN A 71 -8.55 -0.37 -3.49
C GLN A 71 -8.86 -1.52 -4.46
N PHE A 72 -8.03 -2.56 -4.44
CA PHE A 72 -8.31 -3.81 -5.13
C PHE A 72 -7.87 -5.00 -4.30
N GLN A 73 -8.68 -6.05 -4.26
CA GLN A 73 -8.34 -7.31 -3.61
C GLN A 73 -8.74 -8.49 -4.47
N SER A 74 -7.85 -9.49 -4.57
CA SER A 74 -8.21 -10.77 -5.15
C SER A 74 -7.45 -11.94 -4.52
N ASN A 75 -8.09 -13.11 -4.57
CA ASN A 75 -7.46 -14.39 -4.27
C ASN A 75 -6.81 -15.04 -5.49
N TYR A 76 -7.06 -14.49 -6.68
CA TYR A 76 -6.54 -14.98 -7.96
C TYR A 76 -5.43 -14.04 -8.43
N GLU A 77 -4.21 -14.57 -8.59
CA GLU A 77 -3.06 -13.76 -9.02
C GLU A 77 -3.32 -13.10 -10.38
N GLY A 78 -3.89 -13.82 -11.35
CA GLY A 78 -4.23 -13.27 -12.67
C GLY A 78 -5.12 -12.01 -12.59
N ALA A 79 -6.08 -11.97 -11.67
CA ALA A 79 -6.93 -10.79 -11.48
C ALA A 79 -6.15 -9.59 -10.90
N LEU A 80 -5.12 -9.84 -10.08
CA LEU A 80 -4.22 -8.78 -9.59
C LEU A 80 -3.40 -8.19 -10.74
N LEU A 81 -2.92 -9.04 -11.65
CA LEU A 81 -2.19 -8.62 -12.85
C LEU A 81 -3.08 -7.83 -13.80
N GLU A 82 -4.27 -8.36 -14.13
CA GLU A 82 -5.24 -7.69 -15.01
C GLU A 82 -5.60 -6.30 -14.48
N TRP A 83 -5.94 -6.21 -13.20
CA TRP A 83 -6.23 -4.91 -12.58
C TRP A 83 -5.05 -3.95 -12.68
N LEU A 84 -3.82 -4.40 -12.41
CA LEU A 84 -2.66 -3.54 -12.52
C LEU A 84 -2.39 -3.10 -13.96
N HIS A 85 -2.46 -4.01 -14.94
CA HIS A 85 -2.27 -3.68 -16.35
C HIS A 85 -3.29 -2.67 -16.87
N GLU A 86 -4.55 -2.79 -16.43
CA GLU A 86 -5.64 -1.90 -16.84
C GLU A 86 -5.52 -0.50 -16.23
N ASN A 87 -5.00 -0.39 -14.99
CA ASN A 87 -5.05 0.86 -14.23
C ASN A 87 -3.70 1.57 -14.14
N ALA A 88 -2.57 0.90 -14.37
CA ALA A 88 -1.24 1.45 -14.08
C ALA A 88 -0.96 2.83 -14.74
N ALA A 89 -1.49 3.07 -15.95
CA ALA A 89 -1.29 4.32 -16.67
C ALA A 89 -1.94 5.54 -15.97
N ASP A 90 -2.95 5.31 -15.14
CA ASP A 90 -3.70 6.35 -14.44
C ASP A 90 -3.28 6.48 -12.96
N LEU A 91 -2.33 5.66 -12.51
CA LEU A 91 -1.82 5.69 -11.14
C LEU A 91 -0.51 6.48 -11.06
N ASP A 92 -0.30 7.17 -9.95
CA ASP A 92 0.95 7.84 -9.61
C ASP A 92 1.83 7.00 -8.67
N GLY A 93 1.26 6.02 -7.97
CA GLY A 93 2.00 5.13 -7.07
C GLY A 93 1.19 3.91 -6.66
N LEU A 94 1.87 2.91 -6.05
CA LEU A 94 1.28 1.63 -5.69
C LEU A 94 1.62 1.21 -4.25
N LEU A 95 0.59 0.87 -3.47
CA LEU A 95 0.73 0.09 -2.25
C LEU A 95 0.38 -1.36 -2.58
N VAL A 96 1.24 -2.30 -2.21
CA VAL A 96 0.98 -3.73 -2.41
C VAL A 96 1.14 -4.50 -1.11
N ASN A 97 0.12 -5.24 -0.71
CA ASN A 97 0.25 -6.30 0.28
C ASN A 97 0.16 -7.65 -0.42
N PRO A 98 1.28 -8.31 -0.76
CA PRO A 98 1.27 -9.58 -1.48
C PRO A 98 0.61 -10.71 -0.71
N ALA A 99 0.54 -10.60 0.62
CA ALA A 99 -0.11 -11.54 1.51
C ALA A 99 0.35 -12.99 1.29
N GLY A 100 -0.56 -13.89 0.89
CA GLY A 100 -0.20 -15.27 0.54
C GLY A 100 0.91 -15.35 -0.50
N SER A 101 0.91 -14.44 -1.48
CA SER A 101 1.85 -14.44 -2.60
C SER A 101 3.27 -13.99 -2.24
N THR A 102 3.52 -13.53 -1.01
CA THR A 102 4.81 -12.95 -0.59
C THR A 102 6.04 -13.75 -1.06
N PRO A 103 6.15 -15.08 -0.83
CA PRO A 103 7.36 -15.81 -1.21
C PRO A 103 7.35 -16.35 -2.66
N TYR A 104 6.24 -16.27 -3.41
CA TYR A 104 6.09 -16.99 -4.69
C TYR A 104 5.41 -16.20 -5.82
N GLY A 105 4.93 -14.98 -5.57
CA GLY A 105 4.15 -14.17 -6.52
C GLY A 105 4.99 -13.51 -7.61
N PHE A 106 5.81 -14.29 -8.32
CA PHE A 106 6.71 -13.78 -9.36
C PHE A 106 5.95 -13.17 -10.55
N ALA A 107 4.75 -13.66 -10.86
CA ALA A 107 3.94 -13.06 -11.92
C ALA A 107 3.48 -11.66 -11.54
N LEU A 108 2.99 -11.46 -10.30
CA LEU A 108 2.64 -10.14 -9.79
C LEU A 108 3.86 -9.23 -9.65
N ARG A 109 5.00 -9.78 -9.19
CA ARG A 109 6.28 -9.06 -9.11
C ARG A 109 6.66 -8.46 -10.48
N ASN A 110 6.59 -9.25 -11.54
CA ASN A 110 6.94 -8.79 -12.88
C ASN A 110 5.97 -7.70 -13.37
N ALA A 111 4.66 -7.87 -13.16
CA ALA A 111 3.68 -6.84 -13.52
C ALA A 111 3.91 -5.51 -12.76
N ILE A 112 4.35 -5.58 -11.50
CA ILE A 112 4.74 -4.38 -10.72
C ILE A 112 5.98 -3.72 -11.33
N GLN A 113 7.01 -4.49 -11.70
CA GLN A 113 8.20 -3.94 -12.37
C GLN A 113 7.83 -3.27 -13.70
N ASP A 114 7.00 -3.93 -14.51
CA ASP A 114 6.56 -3.42 -15.82
C ASP A 114 5.69 -2.17 -15.69
N SER A 115 4.96 -2.00 -14.59
CA SER A 115 4.15 -0.81 -14.32
C SER A 115 4.98 0.46 -14.14
N ARG A 116 6.26 0.32 -13.74
CA ARG A 116 7.15 1.44 -13.39
C ARG A 116 6.55 2.41 -12.36
N LEU A 117 5.60 1.97 -11.55
CA LEU A 117 5.07 2.78 -10.47
C LEU A 117 6.01 2.73 -9.26
N PRO A 118 6.25 3.86 -8.57
CA PRO A 118 6.86 3.81 -7.25
C PRO A 118 5.96 2.96 -6.35
N THR A 119 6.51 1.85 -5.83
CA THR A 119 5.75 0.84 -5.12
C THR A 119 6.25 0.67 -3.69
N LEU A 120 5.34 0.60 -2.72
CA LEU A 120 5.64 0.21 -1.34
C LEU A 120 4.99 -1.14 -1.02
N GLU A 121 5.80 -2.07 -0.52
CA GLU A 121 5.32 -3.36 0.00
C GLU A 121 4.81 -3.18 1.44
N VAL A 122 3.63 -3.69 1.74
CA VAL A 122 2.94 -3.49 3.02
C VAL A 122 2.54 -4.83 3.63
N HIS A 123 2.86 -5.04 4.91
CA HIS A 123 2.41 -6.22 5.65
C HIS A 123 1.79 -5.86 6.99
N LEU A 124 0.70 -6.57 7.34
CA LEU A 124 0.08 -6.45 8.67
C LEU A 124 0.96 -7.05 9.76
N ALA A 125 1.57 -8.20 9.50
CA ALA A 125 2.51 -8.86 10.40
C ALA A 125 3.95 -8.50 10.04
N ASN A 126 4.92 -8.89 10.86
CA ASN A 126 6.33 -8.78 10.52
C ASN A 126 6.79 -10.10 9.86
N PRO A 127 7.08 -10.12 8.54
CA PRO A 127 7.54 -11.33 7.84
C PRO A 127 8.79 -11.96 8.45
N ALA A 128 9.70 -11.13 8.99
CA ALA A 128 10.95 -11.58 9.59
C ALA A 128 10.75 -12.52 10.80
N LEU A 129 9.62 -12.43 11.50
CA LEU A 129 9.31 -13.33 12.63
C LEU A 129 9.14 -14.79 12.21
N ASN A 130 8.83 -15.05 10.94
CA ASN A 130 8.74 -16.40 10.39
C ASN A 130 9.85 -16.68 9.37
N LYS A 131 10.88 -15.82 9.27
CA LYS A 131 11.92 -15.86 8.23
C LYS A 131 11.31 -15.97 6.82
N LEU A 132 10.20 -15.27 6.61
CA LEU A 132 9.53 -15.25 5.31
C LEU A 132 10.26 -14.25 4.41
N GLU A 133 10.95 -14.76 3.39
CA GLU A 133 11.52 -13.96 2.32
C GLU A 133 10.43 -13.51 1.36
N SER A 134 10.52 -12.27 0.90
CA SER A 134 9.57 -11.69 -0.05
C SER A 134 10.19 -11.62 -1.44
N ALA A 135 9.47 -12.13 -2.43
CA ALA A 135 9.83 -12.00 -3.84
C ALA A 135 9.75 -10.53 -4.32
N PHE A 136 9.16 -9.63 -3.53
CA PHE A 136 8.88 -8.25 -3.90
C PHE A 136 9.88 -7.26 -3.31
N SER A 137 10.53 -7.58 -2.18
CA SER A 137 11.33 -6.59 -1.45
C SER A 137 12.49 -5.99 -2.27
N GLU A 138 12.99 -6.71 -3.27
CA GLU A 138 14.02 -6.23 -4.18
C GLU A 138 13.51 -5.25 -5.23
N ILE A 139 12.20 -5.27 -5.56
CA ILE A 139 11.63 -4.51 -6.68
C ILE A 139 10.84 -3.25 -6.25
N VAL A 140 10.63 -3.08 -4.95
CA VAL A 140 9.86 -1.97 -4.37
C VAL A 140 10.78 -0.88 -3.83
N VAL A 141 10.25 0.34 -3.67
CA VAL A 141 10.99 1.47 -3.07
C VAL A 141 11.26 1.23 -1.59
N GLY A 142 10.33 0.55 -0.90
CA GLY A 142 10.48 0.24 0.51
C GLY A 142 9.40 -0.70 1.02
N THR A 143 9.62 -1.20 2.22
CA THR A 143 8.74 -2.17 2.88
C THR A 143 8.24 -1.61 4.22
N VAL A 144 6.94 -1.76 4.51
CA VAL A 144 6.31 -1.32 5.76
C VAL A 144 5.57 -2.49 6.39
N HIS A 145 6.04 -2.98 7.55
CA HIS A 145 5.53 -4.23 8.12
C HIS A 145 5.45 -4.26 9.64
N GLY A 146 4.65 -5.18 10.18
CA GLY A 146 4.60 -5.46 11.62
C GLY A 146 3.69 -4.57 12.47
N MET A 147 3.14 -3.49 11.90
CA MET A 147 2.33 -2.51 12.63
C MET A 147 0.82 -2.69 12.40
N ARG A 148 0.39 -3.86 11.90
CA ARG A 148 -1.02 -4.17 11.58
C ARG A 148 -1.58 -3.12 10.62
N LYS A 149 -2.78 -2.60 10.87
CA LYS A 149 -3.40 -1.52 10.09
C LYS A 149 -2.54 -0.26 9.98
N HIS A 150 -1.66 -0.01 10.95
CA HIS A 150 -0.80 1.17 10.91
C HIS A 150 0.30 1.03 9.86
N SER A 151 0.61 -0.18 9.38
CA SER A 151 1.48 -0.36 8.22
C SER A 151 0.91 0.35 6.99
N TYR A 152 -0.40 0.25 6.75
CA TYR A 152 -1.05 0.97 5.64
C TYR A 152 -1.08 2.49 5.86
N THR A 153 -1.29 2.92 7.11
CA THR A 153 -1.21 4.35 7.47
C THR A 153 0.18 4.93 7.17
N ALA A 154 1.23 4.27 7.64
CA ALA A 154 2.60 4.71 7.43
C ALA A 154 2.99 4.66 5.94
N ALA A 155 2.59 3.60 5.23
CA ALA A 155 2.86 3.46 3.80
C ALA A 155 2.17 4.55 2.97
N LEU A 156 0.90 4.87 3.24
CA LEU A 156 0.19 5.92 2.52
C LEU A 156 0.81 7.31 2.77
N ILE A 157 1.14 7.63 4.03
CA ILE A 157 1.81 8.91 4.36
C ILE A 157 3.16 9.01 3.65
N GLY A 158 3.97 7.95 3.72
CA GLY A 158 5.27 7.92 3.06
C GLY A 158 5.17 8.05 1.53
N MET A 159 4.25 7.32 0.91
CA MET A 159 3.97 7.41 -0.53
C MET A 159 3.61 8.84 -0.94
N VAL A 160 2.67 9.45 -0.22
CA VAL A 160 2.17 10.80 -0.49
C VAL A 160 3.27 11.85 -0.37
N ALA A 161 4.11 11.78 0.67
CA ALA A 161 5.24 12.69 0.85
C ALA A 161 6.30 12.51 -0.25
N MET A 162 6.61 11.25 -0.60
CA MET A 162 7.57 10.91 -1.63
C MET A 162 7.14 11.40 -3.03
N LEU A 163 5.86 11.26 -3.37
CA LEU A 163 5.31 11.77 -4.63
C LEU A 163 5.34 13.30 -4.69
N ASP A 164 5.03 13.95 -3.56
CA ASP A 164 5.02 15.41 -3.43
C ASP A 164 6.38 16.05 -3.72
N ASP A 165 7.44 15.48 -3.15
CA ASP A 165 8.79 15.99 -3.34
C ASP A 165 9.42 15.54 -4.66
N GLY A 166 8.76 14.63 -5.40
CA GLY A 166 9.29 14.00 -6.61
C GLY A 166 10.53 13.13 -6.35
N ASP A 167 10.89 12.92 -5.08
CA ASP A 167 12.05 12.16 -4.62
C ASP A 167 11.71 10.67 -4.43
N SER A 168 10.96 10.12 -5.38
CA SER A 168 10.82 8.67 -5.46
C SER A 168 12.08 8.09 -6.08
N LEU A 169 12.71 7.11 -5.43
CA LEU A 169 13.71 6.28 -6.10
C LEU A 169 13.09 5.79 -7.42
N PRO A 170 13.78 5.95 -8.56
CA PRO A 170 13.23 5.58 -9.85
C PRO A 170 12.80 4.11 -9.83
N PRO A 171 11.79 3.73 -10.62
CA PRO A 171 11.39 2.34 -10.79
C PRO A 171 12.56 1.55 -11.39
N GLN A 172 13.40 0.98 -10.53
CA GLN A 172 14.32 -0.16 -10.73
C GLN A 172 15.23 -0.18 -11.99
N ASP A 173 15.35 0.89 -12.77
CA ASP A 173 16.32 1.00 -13.87
C ASP A 173 17.79 0.99 -13.36
N PHE A 174 18.00 0.94 -12.04
CA PHE A 174 19.29 1.16 -11.39
C PHE A 174 19.96 -0.07 -10.76
N TRP A 175 19.37 -1.26 -10.82
CA TRP A 175 20.13 -2.47 -10.48
C TRP A 175 20.51 -3.20 -11.77
N PRO A 176 21.81 -3.30 -12.12
CA PRO A 176 22.19 -4.17 -13.21
C PRO A 176 21.73 -5.57 -12.83
N LEU A 177 20.96 -6.17 -13.73
CA LEU A 177 20.71 -7.61 -13.76
C LEU A 177 22.05 -8.31 -13.51
N MET A 178 22.31 -8.74 -12.27
CA MET A 178 23.43 -9.62 -11.94
C MET A 178 22.93 -11.06 -12.02
#